data_AF-A0A1J5WNP7-F1
#
_entry.id   AF-A0A1J5WNP7-F1
#
_cell.length_a   1.000
_cell.length_b   1.000
_cell.length_c   1.000
_cell.angle_alpha   90.00
_cell.angle_beta   90.00
_cell.angle_gamma   90.00
#
_symmetry.space_group_name_H-M   'P 1'
#
loop_
_entity.id
_entity.type
_entity.pdbx_description
1 polymer ?
#
loop_
_entity_poly.entity_id
_entity_poly.type
_entity_poly.pdbx_seq_one_letter_code
_entity_poly.pdbx_strand_id
1 'polypeptide(L)'
;MDLLYLHCNNLPEIEKLLKRESRVFIGSVDRILLGSSAINLLTKMEVQKGNEMKELGISCGSLNNIEPLLKSKEDLHLGKIKNLDVKSLKNEDMEETIKKIFGTRNNVRNSWEISKVAAVQDTGKRKDMGKMIIWGVLLILCL
;
A
#
# COMPACT_ATOMS: atom_id res chain seq x y z
N MET A 1 11.32 -11.00 7.48
CA MET A 1 10.36 -12.04 7.05
C MET A 1 9.98 -11.76 5.61
N ASP A 2 10.13 -12.75 4.73
CA ASP A 2 9.97 -12.50 3.29
C ASP A 2 8.50 -12.39 2.85
N LEU A 3 7.62 -13.15 3.51
CA LEU A 3 6.19 -13.19 3.22
C LEU A 3 5.41 -13.54 4.48
N LEU A 4 4.37 -12.76 4.75
CA LEU A 4 3.26 -13.13 5.63
C LEU A 4 2.01 -13.31 4.78
N TYR A 5 1.49 -14.53 4.74
CA TYR A 5 0.25 -14.86 4.04
C TYR A 5 -0.81 -15.28 5.06
N LEU A 6 -1.92 -14.54 5.13
CA LEU A 6 -3.05 -14.86 6.00
C LEU A 6 -4.34 -14.90 5.19
N HIS A 7 -5.07 -15.99 5.32
CA HIS A 7 -6.38 -16.15 4.71
C HIS A 7 -7.35 -16.64 5.77
N CYS A 8 -8.51 -15.97 5.88
CA CYS A 8 -9.51 -16.34 6.86
C CYS A 8 -10.90 -16.23 6.24
N ASN A 9 -11.61 -17.35 6.17
CA ASN A 9 -12.91 -17.42 5.49
C ASN A 9 -14.04 -16.83 6.33
N ASN A 10 -13.87 -16.75 7.65
CA ASN A 10 -14.92 -16.32 8.55
C ASN A 10 -14.39 -15.34 9.60
N LEU A 11 -15.25 -14.41 10.03
CA LEU A 11 -14.88 -13.42 11.04
C LEU A 11 -14.69 -14.01 12.45
N PRO A 12 -15.49 -14.99 12.91
CA PRO A 12 -15.36 -15.56 14.26
C PRO A 12 -13.98 -16.16 14.57
N GLU A 13 -13.27 -16.74 13.59
CA GLU A 13 -11.92 -17.31 13.80
C GLU A 13 -10.91 -16.28 14.31
N ILE A 14 -11.08 -15.00 13.90
CA ILE A 14 -10.17 -13.92 14.27
C ILE A 14 -10.75 -12.95 15.29
N GLU A 15 -11.99 -13.16 15.75
CA GLU A 15 -12.69 -12.24 16.64
C GLU A 15 -11.91 -11.97 17.94
N LYS A 16 -11.30 -13.01 18.52
CA LYS A 16 -10.47 -12.87 19.72
C LYS A 16 -9.25 -11.97 19.49
N LEU A 17 -8.66 -12.01 18.29
CA LEU A 17 -7.55 -11.13 17.92
C LEU A 17 -8.04 -9.69 17.74
N LEU A 18 -9.19 -9.50 17.08
CA LEU A 18 -9.78 -8.18 16.86
C LEU A 18 -10.22 -7.48 18.15
N LYS A 19 -10.49 -8.22 19.22
CA LYS A 19 -10.81 -7.67 20.55
C LYS A 19 -9.58 -7.29 21.37
N ARG A 20 -8.36 -7.60 20.92
CA ARG A 20 -7.15 -7.22 21.65
C ARG A 20 -6.92 -5.71 21.59
N GLU A 21 -6.54 -5.16 22.74
CA GLU A 21 -6.07 -3.78 22.84
C GLU A 21 -4.67 -3.63 22.23
N SER A 22 -3.81 -4.63 22.48
CA SER A 22 -2.44 -4.65 21.96
C SER A 22 -2.39 -5.13 20.51
N ARG A 23 -1.54 -4.50 19.70
CA ARG A 23 -1.16 -5.01 18.38
C ARG A 23 -0.14 -6.14 18.49
N VAL A 24 -0.15 -7.00 17.47
CA VAL A 24 0.86 -8.03 17.28
C VAL A 24 2.03 -7.44 16.50
N PHE A 25 3.21 -7.42 17.11
CA PHE A 25 4.43 -7.04 16.44
C PHE A 25 4.91 -8.17 15.51
N ILE A 26 5.00 -7.90 14.22
CA ILE A 26 5.38 -8.90 13.20
C ILE A 26 6.79 -8.69 12.64
N GLY A 27 7.56 -7.75 13.20
CA GLY A 27 8.93 -7.48 12.76
C GLY A 27 9.02 -6.78 11.40
N SER A 28 10.18 -6.90 10.74
CA SER A 28 10.35 -6.45 9.37
C SER A 28 9.82 -7.48 8.38
N VAL A 29 9.03 -7.01 7.41
CA VAL A 29 8.33 -7.84 6.44
C VAL A 29 8.42 -7.24 5.04
N ASP A 30 8.81 -8.06 4.09
CA ASP A 30 8.92 -7.69 2.68
C ASP A 30 7.54 -7.66 2.00
N ARG A 31 6.69 -8.65 2.28
CA ARG A 31 5.37 -8.80 1.67
C ARG A 31 4.31 -9.27 2.66
N ILE A 32 3.14 -8.64 2.61
CA ILE A 32 1.95 -9.11 3.32
C ILE A 32 0.86 -9.39 2.29
N LEU A 33 0.25 -10.56 2.36
CA LEU A 33 -0.89 -10.96 1.53
C LEU A 33 -2.05 -11.36 2.44
N LEU A 34 -3.18 -10.64 2.34
CA LEU A 34 -4.36 -10.86 3.17
C LEU A 34 -5.58 -11.21 2.33
N GLY A 35 -6.27 -12.28 2.70
CA GLY A 35 -7.47 -12.75 2.05
C GLY A 35 -8.71 -12.75 2.94
N SER A 36 -9.84 -12.30 2.40
CA SER A 36 -11.15 -12.35 3.06
C SER A 36 -11.14 -11.67 4.46
N SER A 37 -11.63 -12.33 5.51
CA SER A 37 -11.75 -11.75 6.85
C SER A 37 -10.38 -11.38 7.47
N ALA A 38 -9.28 -11.98 6.99
CA ALA A 38 -7.94 -11.69 7.49
C ALA A 38 -7.51 -10.23 7.27
N ILE A 39 -8.14 -9.53 6.33
CA ILE A 39 -7.91 -8.10 6.08
C ILE A 39 -8.14 -7.25 7.34
N ASN A 40 -9.08 -7.66 8.21
CA ASN A 40 -9.37 -6.93 9.46
C ASN A 40 -8.20 -6.93 10.45
N LEU A 41 -7.29 -7.90 10.34
CA LEU A 41 -6.13 -8.01 11.22
C LEU A 41 -5.14 -6.86 11.02
N LEU A 42 -5.23 -6.08 9.93
CA LEU A 42 -4.44 -4.86 9.75
C LEU A 42 -4.55 -3.89 10.92
N THR A 43 -5.72 -3.85 11.60
CA THR A 43 -5.91 -3.01 12.80
C THR A 43 -5.09 -3.50 14.00
N LYS A 44 -4.73 -4.78 14.01
CA LYS A 44 -4.06 -5.48 15.12
C LYS A 44 -2.64 -5.91 14.80
N MET A 45 -2.03 -5.35 13.77
CA MET A 45 -0.66 -5.66 13.37
C MET A 45 0.21 -4.40 13.38
N GLU A 46 1.47 -4.60 13.75
CA GLU A 46 2.50 -3.56 13.71
C GLU A 46 3.78 -4.14 13.11
N VAL A 47 4.29 -3.48 12.07
CA VAL A 47 5.61 -3.78 11.52
C VAL A 47 6.69 -2.98 12.25
N GLN A 48 7.94 -3.41 12.07
CA GLN A 48 9.10 -2.66 12.55
C GLN A 48 9.06 -1.19 12.09
N LYS A 49 9.39 -0.26 13.00
CA LYS A 49 9.55 1.16 12.66
C LYS A 49 10.55 1.31 11.50
N GLY A 50 10.15 2.00 10.45
CA GLY A 50 10.96 2.18 9.24
C GLY A 50 10.92 1.00 8.26
N ASN A 51 10.06 0.00 8.46
CA ASN A 51 9.87 -1.08 7.50
C ASN A 51 9.43 -0.52 6.13
N GLU A 52 10.16 -0.89 5.08
CA GLU A 52 9.81 -0.59 3.70
C GLU A 52 9.37 -1.88 2.99
N MET A 53 8.08 -2.17 3.09
CA MET A 53 7.46 -3.31 2.44
C MET A 53 7.46 -3.14 0.92
N LYS A 54 7.77 -4.23 0.21
CA LYS A 54 7.68 -4.32 -1.24
C LYS A 54 6.23 -4.38 -1.70
N GLU A 55 5.39 -5.15 -1.02
CA GLU A 55 4.00 -5.38 -1.45
C GLU A 55 3.03 -5.61 -0.29
N LEU A 56 1.89 -4.91 -0.32
CA LEU A 56 0.67 -5.26 0.41
C LEU A 56 -0.37 -5.74 -0.60
N GLY A 57 -0.64 -7.05 -0.60
CA GLY A 57 -1.68 -7.66 -1.43
C GLY A 57 -2.95 -7.90 -0.62
N ILE A 58 -4.09 -7.51 -1.18
CA ILE A 58 -5.42 -7.72 -0.60
C ILE A 58 -6.29 -8.43 -1.63
N SER A 59 -6.90 -9.55 -1.23
CA SER A 59 -7.74 -10.36 -2.10
C SER A 59 -9.04 -10.80 -1.42
N CYS A 60 -10.06 -11.12 -2.22
CA CYS A 60 -11.34 -11.65 -1.75
C CYS A 60 -12.02 -10.80 -0.65
N GLY A 61 -11.81 -9.48 -0.66
CA GLY A 61 -12.46 -8.55 0.25
C GLY A 61 -13.89 -8.20 -0.21
N SER A 62 -14.76 -7.92 0.75
CA SER A 62 -16.10 -7.39 0.57
C SER A 62 -16.41 -6.45 1.73
N LEU A 63 -17.31 -5.48 1.54
CA LEU A 63 -17.66 -4.56 2.63
C LEU A 63 -18.17 -5.30 3.88
N ASN A 64 -18.83 -6.44 3.72
CA ASN A 64 -19.34 -7.26 4.83
C ASN A 64 -18.22 -7.96 5.61
N ASN A 65 -17.30 -8.66 4.93
CA ASN A 65 -16.26 -9.42 5.63
C ASN A 65 -15.13 -8.54 6.17
N ILE A 66 -15.04 -7.26 5.78
CA ILE A 66 -14.08 -6.29 6.32
C ILE A 66 -14.71 -5.18 7.17
N GLU A 67 -15.96 -5.35 7.58
CA GLU A 67 -16.69 -4.38 8.42
C GLU A 67 -15.90 -3.91 9.66
N PRO A 68 -15.17 -4.76 10.40
CA PRO A 68 -14.33 -4.30 11.50
C PRO A 68 -13.26 -3.28 11.09
N LEU A 69 -12.58 -3.49 9.95
CA LEU A 69 -11.62 -2.53 9.42
C LEU A 69 -12.33 -1.20 9.07
N LEU A 70 -13.50 -1.26 8.45
CA LEU A 70 -14.28 -0.08 8.07
C LEU A 70 -14.73 0.75 9.28
N LYS A 71 -15.21 0.09 10.33
CA LYS A 71 -15.71 0.74 11.56
C LYS A 71 -14.59 1.20 12.49
N SER A 72 -13.43 0.56 12.42
CA SER A 72 -12.29 0.91 13.26
C SER A 72 -11.76 2.30 12.93
N LYS A 73 -11.46 3.08 13.98
CA LYS A 73 -10.77 4.38 13.89
C LYS A 73 -9.29 4.28 14.24
N GLU A 74 -8.79 3.07 14.47
CA GLU A 74 -7.39 2.85 14.83
C GLU A 74 -6.47 3.16 13.64
N ASP A 75 -5.34 3.79 13.94
CA ASP A 75 -4.26 3.96 12.97
C ASP A 75 -3.66 2.61 12.59
N LEU A 76 -3.12 2.54 11.37
CA LEU A 76 -2.46 1.38 10.83
C LEU A 76 -0.94 1.59 10.88
N HIS A 77 -0.23 0.55 11.30
CA HIS A 77 1.20 0.58 11.55
C HIS A 77 1.91 -0.36 10.57
N LEU A 78 1.75 -0.08 9.27
CA LEU A 78 2.23 -0.95 8.19
C LEU A 78 3.56 -0.47 7.58
N GLY A 79 4.06 0.69 8.02
CA GLY A 79 5.28 1.29 7.47
C GLY A 79 5.05 1.77 6.04
N LYS A 80 6.14 1.85 5.26
CA LYS A 80 6.09 2.27 3.87
C LYS A 80 5.70 1.09 2.98
N ILE A 81 4.63 1.24 2.23
CA ILE A 81 4.14 0.28 1.24
C ILE A 81 4.59 0.76 -0.14
N LYS A 82 5.43 -0.02 -0.84
CA LYS A 82 5.89 0.33 -2.20
C LYS A 82 4.84 -0.02 -3.26
N ASN A 83 4.25 -1.21 -3.17
CA ASN A 83 3.16 -1.64 -4.04
C ASN A 83 1.94 -2.00 -3.20
N LEU A 84 0.81 -1.36 -3.49
CA LEU A 84 -0.50 -1.74 -2.94
C LEU A 84 -1.29 -2.43 -4.05
N ASP A 85 -1.50 -3.72 -3.88
CA ASP A 85 -2.16 -4.56 -4.87
C ASP A 85 -3.50 -5.06 -4.33
N VAL A 86 -4.58 -4.44 -4.80
CA VAL A 86 -5.94 -4.79 -4.37
C VAL A 86 -6.58 -5.62 -5.47
N LYS A 87 -6.17 -6.89 -5.57
CA LYS A 87 -6.68 -7.82 -6.58
C LYS A 87 -8.03 -8.38 -6.16
N SER A 88 -8.85 -8.75 -7.12
CA SER A 88 -10.04 -9.61 -6.93
C SER A 88 -11.18 -9.03 -6.08
N LEU A 89 -11.29 -7.71 -5.95
CA LEU A 89 -12.54 -7.08 -5.53
C LEU A 89 -13.47 -6.99 -6.74
N LYS A 90 -14.71 -7.44 -6.60
CA LYS A 90 -15.72 -7.34 -7.67
C LYS A 90 -16.29 -5.90 -7.83
N ASN A 91 -15.91 -5.00 -6.92
CA ASN A 91 -16.56 -3.70 -6.74
C ASN A 91 -15.49 -2.60 -6.69
N GLU A 92 -15.53 -1.65 -7.63
CA GLU A 92 -14.63 -0.49 -7.68
C GLU A 92 -14.68 0.32 -6.36
N ASP A 93 -15.87 0.46 -5.78
CA ASP A 93 -16.11 1.14 -4.50
C ASP A 93 -15.24 0.60 -3.35
N MET A 94 -14.97 -0.71 -3.36
CA MET A 94 -14.23 -1.36 -2.29
C MET A 94 -12.71 -1.11 -2.43
N GLU A 95 -12.20 -1.05 -3.66
CA GLU A 95 -10.81 -0.70 -3.92
C GLU A 95 -10.53 0.75 -3.47
N GLU A 96 -11.41 1.68 -3.87
CA GLU A 96 -11.30 3.07 -3.47
C GLU A 96 -11.40 3.21 -1.94
N THR A 97 -12.31 2.48 -1.30
CA THR A 97 -12.46 2.48 0.16
C THR A 97 -11.18 2.03 0.86
N ILE A 98 -10.54 0.94 0.41
CA ILE A 98 -9.28 0.46 0.97
C ILE A 98 -8.15 1.47 0.77
N LYS A 99 -8.02 2.03 -0.43
CA LYS A 99 -7.03 3.08 -0.72
C LYS A 99 -7.22 4.29 0.18
N LYS A 100 -8.46 4.73 0.37
CA LYS A 100 -8.80 5.85 1.26
C LYS A 100 -8.45 5.54 2.71
N ILE A 101 -8.74 4.33 3.19
CA ILE A 101 -8.35 3.88 4.54
C ILE A 101 -6.83 3.95 4.71
N PHE A 102 -6.05 3.42 3.77
CA PHE A 102 -4.59 3.46 3.88
C PHE A 102 -4.03 4.87 3.73
N GLY A 103 -4.65 5.71 2.90
CA GLY A 103 -4.19 7.09 2.70
C GLY A 103 -4.44 7.97 3.91
N THR A 104 -5.44 7.64 4.73
CA THR A 104 -5.81 8.42 5.92
C THR A 104 -5.20 7.86 7.20
N ARG A 105 -5.19 6.53 7.35
CA ARG A 105 -4.89 5.85 8.62
C ARG A 105 -3.52 5.19 8.69
N ASN A 106 -2.81 4.97 7.57
CA ASN A 106 -1.48 4.39 7.66
C ASN A 106 -0.45 5.41 8.17
N ASN A 107 0.50 4.94 8.98
CA ASN A 107 1.57 5.75 9.54
C ASN A 107 2.49 6.37 8.46
N VAL A 108 2.61 5.74 7.28
CA VAL A 108 3.20 6.35 6.08
C VAL A 108 2.13 6.44 4.99
N ARG A 109 1.50 7.60 4.87
CA ARG A 109 0.35 7.85 3.99
C ARG A 109 0.74 7.83 2.50
N ASN A 110 -0.12 7.25 1.65
CA ASN A 110 -0.03 7.24 0.18
C ASN A 110 1.34 6.82 -0.41
N SER A 111 2.13 6.04 0.33
CA SER A 111 3.50 5.70 -0.10
C SER A 111 3.58 4.86 -1.39
N TRP A 112 2.50 4.13 -1.70
CA TRP A 112 2.43 3.29 -2.91
C TRP A 112 2.23 4.12 -4.18
N GLU A 113 1.61 5.31 -4.07
CA GLU A 113 1.39 6.19 -5.22
C GLU A 113 2.70 6.81 -5.71
N ILE A 114 3.56 7.22 -4.77
CA ILE A 114 4.90 7.77 -5.05
C ILE A 114 5.74 6.76 -5.84
N SER A 115 5.69 5.49 -5.45
CA SER A 115 6.47 4.42 -6.09
C SER A 115 5.96 4.10 -7.50
N LYS A 116 4.64 4.21 -7.75
CA LYS A 116 4.04 4.04 -9.08
C LYS A 116 4.43 5.18 -10.02
N VAL A 117 4.45 6.43 -9.53
CA VAL A 117 4.89 7.60 -10.32
C VAL A 117 6.36 7.49 -10.71
N ALA A 118 7.23 7.05 -9.79
CA ALA A 118 8.65 6.83 -10.08
C ALA A 118 8.88 5.75 -11.16
N ALA A 119 8.09 4.67 -11.16
CA ALA A 119 8.16 3.64 -12.20
C ALA A 119 7.68 4.14 -13.58
N VAL A 120 6.67 5.01 -13.63
CA VAL A 120 6.19 5.60 -14.89
C VAL A 120 7.22 6.56 -15.49
N GLN A 121 7.90 7.36 -14.66
CA GLN A 121 8.90 8.32 -15.13
C GLN A 121 10.17 7.66 -15.72
N ASP A 122 10.51 6.44 -15.31
CA ASP A 122 11.69 5.71 -15.81
C ASP A 122 11.45 5.08 -17.21
N THR A 123 10.20 4.81 -17.57
CA THR A 123 9.85 4.25 -18.90
C THR A 123 9.88 5.28 -20.05
N GLY A 124 10.14 6.55 -19.75
CA GLY A 124 10.09 7.68 -20.69
C GLY A 124 11.43 8.28 -21.13
N LYS A 125 12.59 7.66 -20.84
CA LYS A 125 13.89 8.13 -21.37
C LYS A 125 14.59 7.09 -22.23
N ARG A 126 14.02 6.82 -23.41
CA ARG A 126 14.82 6.35 -24.54
C ARG A 126 15.65 7.54 -25.03
N LYS A 127 16.96 7.45 -24.86
CA LYS A 127 17.96 8.38 -25.41
C LYS A 127 17.74 8.55 -26.90
N ASP A 128 17.36 9.75 -27.35
CA ASP A 128 17.65 10.17 -28.72
C ASP A 128 18.97 10.97 -28.70
N MET A 129 20.08 10.23 -28.69
CA MET A 129 21.39 10.77 -29.05
C MET A 129 21.44 10.79 -30.57
N GLY A 130 20.79 11.78 -31.19
CA GLY A 130 20.50 11.69 -32.61
C GLY A 130 20.08 12.97 -33.31
N LYS A 131 20.47 14.16 -32.82
CA LYS A 131 20.76 15.36 -33.61
C LYS A 131 21.06 16.57 -32.71
N MET A 132 22.31 17.03 -32.78
CA MET A 132 22.61 18.45 -32.57
C MET A 132 21.72 19.31 -33.46
N ILE A 133 21.23 20.43 -32.92
CA ILE A 133 21.17 21.80 -33.48
C ILE A 133 20.68 22.60 -32.26
N ILE A 134 21.56 23.25 -31.50
CA ILE A 134 21.92 24.69 -31.58
C ILE A 134 20.67 25.57 -31.38
N TRP A 135 20.81 26.80 -30.88
CA TRP A 135 19.78 27.85 -30.74
C TRP A 135 19.21 28.11 -29.33
N GLY A 136 19.99 27.90 -28.27
CA GLY A 136 19.64 28.39 -26.92
C GLY A 136 20.71 29.21 -26.20
N VAL A 137 21.91 29.32 -26.79
CA VAL A 137 23.03 30.10 -26.25
C VAL A 137 23.44 31.12 -27.31
N LEU A 138 22.54 32.06 -27.60
CA LEU A 138 22.87 33.28 -28.33
C LEU A 138 21.86 34.38 -27.99
N LEU A 139 21.94 34.90 -26.75
CA LEU A 139 21.51 36.26 -26.41
C LEU A 139 22.16 36.71 -25.09
N ILE A 140 23.46 36.44 -24.99
CA ILE A 140 24.39 37.27 -24.24
C ILE A 140 25.33 37.82 -25.31
N LEU A 141 25.40 39.15 -25.43
CA LEU A 141 26.17 39.98 -26.38
C LEU A 141 25.41 40.52 -27.61
N CYS A 142 24.47 41.42 -27.34
CA CYS A 142 24.34 42.73 -28.02
C CYS A 142 23.85 43.69 -26.93
N LEU A 143 24.76 44.52 -26.38
CA LEU A 143 24.81 45.97 -26.61
C LEU A 143 23.66 46.73 -25.95
#